data_AF-A0A0A7LQY8-F1
#
_entry.id   AF-A0A0A7LQY8-F1
#
_cell.length_a   1.000
_cell.length_b   1.000
_cell.length_c   1.000
_cell.angle_alpha   90.00
_cell.angle_beta   90.00
_cell.angle_gamma   90.00
#
_symmetry.space_group_name_H-M   'P 1'
#
loop_
_entity.id
_entity.type
_entity.pdbx_description
1 polymer ?
#
loop_
_entity_poly.entity_id
_entity_poly.type
_entity_poly.pdbx_seq_one_letter_code
_entity_poly.pdbx_strand_id
1 'polypeptide(L)'
;MAQTAPLGGGLYKSAEDFRQHRLTLAVNCQTETHKLRLHEFSGKPYVTVVHGGKPYQVAKDSLFGYRDCDGHEYRFAARNEHYPILNPGEELLLYKVEQPAVGKNPGSVRLYFSPTAAAPIQPLTRLAVKQAFPTTTAFMICSMLSSRRVLT
;
A
#
# COMPACT_ATOMS: atom_id res chain seq x y z
N MET A 1 -2.39 -27.14 11.53
CA MET A 1 -2.61 -27.14 10.07
C MET A 1 -2.85 -25.70 9.65
N ALA A 2 -1.82 -24.99 9.19
CA ALA A 2 -1.97 -23.63 8.69
C ALA A 2 -2.24 -23.73 7.19
N GLN A 3 -3.48 -23.48 6.77
CA GLN A 3 -3.82 -23.37 5.36
C GLN A 3 -3.24 -22.05 4.86
N THR A 4 -2.11 -22.11 4.18
CA THR A 4 -1.59 -20.98 3.40
C THR A 4 -2.55 -20.79 2.22
N ALA A 5 -3.51 -19.90 2.37
CA ALA A 5 -4.43 -19.55 1.30
C ALA A 5 -3.64 -19.12 0.05
N PRO A 6 -4.06 -19.51 -1.17
CA PRO A 6 -3.37 -19.08 -2.39
C PRO A 6 -3.33 -17.56 -2.43
N LEU A 7 -2.15 -17.01 -2.73
CA LEU A 7 -1.84 -15.58 -2.78
C LEU A 7 -2.69 -14.90 -3.88
N GLY A 8 -3.91 -14.54 -3.52
CA GLY A 8 -4.85 -13.82 -4.38
C GLY A 8 -4.69 -12.31 -4.22
N GLY A 9 -4.92 -11.59 -5.32
CA GLY A 9 -5.06 -10.14 -5.29
C GLY A 9 -6.43 -9.73 -4.74
N GLY A 10 -6.62 -8.46 -4.43
CA GLY A 10 -7.92 -7.96 -3.97
C GLY A 10 -7.84 -6.56 -3.38
N LEU A 11 -8.97 -6.09 -2.85
CA LEU A 11 -9.08 -4.75 -2.28
C LEU A 11 -9.14 -4.79 -0.75
N TYR A 12 -8.47 -3.84 -0.11
CA TYR A 12 -8.66 -3.53 1.29
C TYR A 12 -9.66 -2.39 1.42
N LYS A 13 -10.82 -2.66 2.03
CA LYS A 13 -11.85 -1.65 2.22
C LYS A 13 -11.44 -0.65 3.32
N SER A 14 -10.92 -1.16 4.43
CA SER A 14 -10.50 -0.34 5.57
C SER A 14 -9.07 -0.63 6.01
N ALA A 15 -8.50 0.27 6.82
CA ALA A 15 -7.21 0.03 7.46
C ALA A 15 -7.24 -1.21 8.37
N GLU A 16 -8.38 -1.53 8.97
CA GLU A 16 -8.55 -2.71 9.81
C GLU A 16 -8.56 -4.00 8.97
N ASP A 17 -9.20 -3.98 7.80
CA ASP A 17 -9.12 -5.09 6.86
C ASP A 17 -7.68 -5.35 6.40
N PHE A 18 -6.92 -4.30 6.14
CA PHE A 18 -5.49 -4.42 5.84
C PHE A 18 -4.71 -5.07 7.00
N ARG A 19 -4.88 -4.57 8.23
CA ARG A 19 -4.21 -5.13 9.42
C ARG A 19 -4.53 -6.59 9.68
N GLN A 20 -5.75 -7.01 9.33
CA GLN A 20 -6.23 -8.39 9.51
C GLN A 20 -6.07 -9.23 8.24
N HIS A 21 -5.37 -8.72 7.22
CA HIS A 21 -5.17 -9.36 5.92
C HIS A 21 -6.46 -9.85 5.24
N ARG A 22 -7.56 -9.11 5.45
CA ARG A 22 -8.87 -9.39 4.85
C ARG A 22 -9.02 -8.67 3.52
N LEU A 23 -9.04 -9.43 2.44
CA LEU A 23 -9.33 -8.94 1.10
C LEU A 23 -10.83 -8.99 0.82
N THR A 24 -11.37 -7.89 0.30
CA THR A 24 -12.68 -7.82 -0.34
C THR A 24 -12.50 -7.98 -1.85
N LEU A 25 -13.46 -8.63 -2.51
CA LEU A 25 -13.37 -8.95 -3.94
C LEU A 25 -12.03 -9.67 -4.25
N ALA A 26 -11.66 -10.63 -3.39
CA ALA A 26 -10.46 -11.42 -3.57
C ALA A 26 -10.53 -12.16 -4.92
N VAL A 27 -9.43 -12.13 -5.67
CA VAL A 27 -9.32 -12.76 -6.99
C VAL A 27 -8.28 -13.86 -6.95
N ASN A 28 -8.60 -15.02 -7.52
CA ASN A 28 -7.59 -16.02 -7.79
C ASN A 28 -6.85 -15.66 -9.08
N CYS A 29 -5.61 -15.19 -8.92
CA CYS A 29 -4.78 -14.70 -10.01
C CYS A 29 -4.36 -15.78 -11.03
N GLN A 30 -4.49 -17.07 -10.67
CA GLN A 30 -4.06 -18.18 -11.53
C GLN A 30 -5.20 -18.79 -12.35
N THR A 31 -6.44 -18.73 -11.86
CA THR A 31 -7.52 -19.58 -12.39
C THR A 31 -8.70 -18.83 -13.00
N GLU A 32 -8.86 -17.53 -12.73
CA GLU A 32 -10.13 -16.86 -13.04
C GLU A 32 -10.03 -15.69 -14.02
N THR A 33 -11.16 -15.47 -14.68
CA THR A 33 -11.54 -14.25 -15.42
C THR A 33 -11.58 -13.00 -14.51
N HIS A 34 -11.20 -13.13 -13.24
CA HIS A 34 -11.22 -12.09 -12.22
C HIS A 34 -9.85 -11.44 -12.14
N LYS A 35 -9.77 -10.20 -12.63
CA LYS A 35 -8.51 -9.46 -12.77
C LYS A 35 -8.66 -8.10 -12.13
N LEU A 36 -7.75 -7.78 -11.21
CA LEU A 36 -7.49 -6.42 -10.78
C LEU A 36 -6.66 -5.75 -11.89
N ARG A 37 -7.26 -4.84 -12.66
CA ARG A 37 -6.58 -4.25 -13.82
C ARG A 37 -5.73 -3.04 -13.39
N LEU A 38 -4.54 -3.31 -12.87
CA LEU A 38 -3.61 -2.31 -12.30
C LEU A 38 -3.28 -1.15 -13.24
N HIS A 39 -2.99 -1.45 -14.51
CA HIS A 39 -2.63 -0.45 -15.52
C HIS A 39 -3.81 0.47 -15.91
N GLU A 40 -5.05 0.11 -15.59
CA GLU A 40 -6.23 0.84 -16.03
C GLU A 40 -6.67 1.93 -15.05
N PHE A 41 -6.19 1.94 -13.80
CA PHE A 41 -6.68 2.86 -12.77
C PHE A 41 -5.65 3.89 -12.28
N SER A 42 -4.41 3.88 -12.77
CA SER A 42 -3.46 4.95 -12.41
C SER A 42 -4.04 6.31 -12.81
N GLY A 43 -4.11 7.26 -11.86
CA GLY A 43 -4.71 8.58 -12.05
C GLY A 43 -6.25 8.64 -12.04
N LYS A 44 -6.97 7.50 -12.08
CA LYS A 44 -8.46 7.47 -12.02
C LYS A 44 -8.98 7.44 -10.59
N PRO A 45 -10.16 8.02 -10.30
CA PRO A 45 -10.74 8.04 -8.95
C PRO A 45 -11.37 6.71 -8.51
N TYR A 46 -11.33 5.68 -9.35
CA TYR A 46 -11.90 4.36 -9.07
C TYR A 46 -10.93 3.26 -9.49
N VAL A 47 -11.18 2.06 -8.98
CA VAL A 47 -10.54 0.81 -9.37
C VAL A 47 -11.56 -0.06 -10.09
N THR A 48 -11.17 -0.64 -11.22
CA THR A 48 -11.98 -1.65 -11.90
C THR A 48 -11.55 -3.04 -11.45
N VAL A 49 -12.49 -3.77 -10.84
CA VAL A 49 -12.32 -5.18 -10.48
C VAL A 49 -13.26 -5.99 -11.37
N VAL A 50 -12.72 -6.99 -12.07
CA VAL A 50 -13.58 -7.99 -12.72
C VAL A 50 -13.84 -9.10 -11.72
N HIS A 51 -15.10 -9.36 -11.41
CA HIS A 51 -15.54 -10.42 -10.50
C HIS A 51 -16.79 -11.08 -11.08
N GLY A 52 -16.91 -12.41 -11.05
CA GLY A 52 -17.95 -13.13 -11.79
C GLY A 52 -18.03 -12.81 -13.29
N GLY A 53 -16.92 -12.41 -13.94
CA GLY A 53 -16.89 -11.99 -15.35
C GLY A 53 -17.50 -10.60 -15.62
N LYS A 54 -17.95 -9.89 -14.59
CA LYS A 54 -18.51 -8.53 -14.69
C LYS A 54 -17.53 -7.50 -14.13
N PRO A 55 -17.34 -6.35 -14.78
CA PRO A 55 -16.54 -5.27 -14.23
C PRO A 55 -17.35 -4.51 -13.16
N TYR A 56 -16.71 -4.24 -12.03
CA TYR A 56 -17.19 -3.39 -10.96
C TYR A 56 -16.22 -2.24 -10.78
N GLN A 57 -16.75 -1.02 -10.68
CA GLN A 57 -15.97 0.16 -10.33
C GLN A 57 -16.18 0.49 -8.86
N VAL A 58 -15.09 0.59 -8.11
CA VAL A 58 -15.11 0.95 -6.70
C VAL A 58 -14.28 2.22 -6.52
N ALA A 59 -14.85 3.22 -5.88
CA ALA A 59 -14.19 4.51 -5.67
C ALA A 59 -12.98 4.35 -4.73
N LYS A 60 -11.83 4.95 -5.07
CA LYS A 60 -10.59 4.81 -4.29
C LYS A 60 -10.67 5.47 -2.91
N ASP A 61 -11.46 6.53 -2.78
CA ASP A 61 -11.71 7.22 -1.52
C ASP A 61 -12.48 6.35 -0.50
N SER A 62 -13.23 5.36 -0.99
CA SER A 62 -13.94 4.36 -0.18
C SER A 62 -13.07 3.15 0.22
N LEU A 63 -11.80 3.12 -0.22
CA LEU A 63 -10.89 2.01 -0.05
C LEU A 63 -9.62 2.44 0.70
N PHE A 64 -9.03 1.52 1.44
CA PHE A 64 -7.71 1.71 2.01
C PHE A 64 -6.61 1.48 0.96
N GLY A 65 -6.72 0.40 0.20
CA GLY A 65 -5.63 -0.07 -0.64
C GLY A 65 -5.96 -1.34 -1.40
N TYR A 66 -4.94 -2.00 -1.95
CA TYR A 66 -5.08 -3.27 -2.65
C TYR A 66 -3.84 -4.14 -2.47
N ARG A 67 -4.01 -5.44 -2.71
CA ARG A 67 -2.93 -6.40 -2.91
C ARG A 67 -2.95 -6.85 -4.37
N ASP A 68 -1.80 -6.83 -5.02
CA ASP A 68 -1.67 -7.38 -6.37
C ASP A 68 -1.53 -8.91 -6.36
N CYS A 69 -1.43 -9.49 -7.55
CA CYS A 69 -1.28 -10.92 -7.71
C CYS A 69 0.10 -11.46 -7.34
N ASP A 70 1.09 -10.58 -7.23
CA ASP A 70 2.44 -10.91 -6.80
C ASP A 70 2.58 -10.81 -5.27
N GLY A 71 1.51 -10.39 -4.58
CA GLY A 71 1.45 -10.24 -3.13
C GLY A 71 1.95 -8.88 -2.63
N HIS A 72 2.30 -7.94 -3.52
CA HIS A 72 2.66 -6.59 -3.12
C HIS A 72 1.42 -5.82 -2.68
N GLU A 73 1.60 -5.01 -1.64
CA GLU A 73 0.53 -4.25 -1.02
C GLU A 73 0.71 -2.77 -1.28
N TYR A 74 -0.40 -2.11 -1.59
CA TYR A 74 -0.41 -0.71 -1.97
C TYR A 74 -1.49 0.02 -1.19
N ARG A 75 -1.17 1.23 -0.76
CA ARG A 75 -2.13 2.14 -0.14
C ARG A 75 -2.62 3.16 -1.15
N PHE A 76 -3.93 3.37 -1.25
CA PHE A 76 -4.44 4.50 -2.03
C PHE A 76 -4.09 5.82 -1.34
N ALA A 77 -3.67 6.78 -2.14
CA ALA A 77 -3.20 8.08 -1.69
C ALA A 77 -3.96 9.21 -2.38
N ALA A 78 -3.69 10.44 -1.94
CA ALA A 78 -4.29 11.63 -2.55
C ALA A 78 -4.00 11.69 -4.06
N ARG A 79 -4.84 12.44 -4.79
CA ARG A 79 -4.70 12.63 -6.26
C ARG A 79 -4.74 11.31 -7.06
N ASN A 80 -5.48 10.32 -6.56
CA ASN A 80 -5.66 9.02 -7.20
C ASN A 80 -4.37 8.19 -7.35
N GLU A 81 -3.33 8.55 -6.61
CA GLU A 81 -2.08 7.79 -6.54
C GLU A 81 -2.24 6.53 -5.68
N HIS A 82 -1.26 5.63 -5.77
CA HIS A 82 -1.16 4.47 -4.89
C HIS A 82 0.31 4.26 -4.55
N TYR A 83 0.60 4.04 -3.27
CA TYR A 83 1.96 3.96 -2.75
C TYR A 83 2.29 2.52 -2.34
N PRO A 84 3.38 1.93 -2.86
CA PRO A 84 3.85 0.64 -2.39
C PRO A 84 4.14 0.68 -0.89
N ILE A 85 3.65 -0.32 -0.16
CA ILE A 85 3.91 -0.52 1.27
C ILE A 85 5.17 -1.39 1.39
N LEU A 86 6.21 -0.86 2.05
CA LEU A 86 7.50 -1.55 2.15
C LEU A 86 7.57 -2.59 3.27
N ASN A 87 6.79 -2.37 4.33
CA ASN A 87 6.79 -3.19 5.53
C ASN A 87 5.36 -3.60 5.91
N PRO A 88 4.66 -4.32 5.02
CA PRO A 88 3.33 -4.82 5.33
C PRO A 88 3.34 -5.69 6.59
N GLY A 89 2.39 -5.46 7.50
CA GLY A 89 2.26 -6.18 8.78
C GLY A 89 2.82 -5.44 10.00
N GLU A 90 3.57 -4.36 9.80
CA GLU A 90 4.01 -3.47 10.88
C GLU A 90 2.94 -2.41 11.20
N GLU A 91 2.97 -1.86 12.42
CA GLU A 91 2.06 -0.77 12.80
C GLU A 91 2.43 0.54 12.07
N LEU A 92 3.70 0.93 12.14
CA LEU A 92 4.27 2.02 11.35
C LEU A 92 4.41 1.55 9.90
N LEU A 93 3.74 2.21 8.96
CA LEU A 93 3.87 1.89 7.54
C LEU A 93 4.83 2.85 6.84
N LEU A 94 5.68 2.29 5.98
CA LEU A 94 6.66 3.01 5.16
C LEU A 94 6.31 2.85 3.68
N TYR A 95 6.54 3.92 2.92
CA TYR A 95 6.28 3.95 1.49
C TYR A 95 7.44 4.57 0.73
N LYS A 96 7.73 4.04 -0.46
CA LYS A 96 8.71 4.57 -1.41
C LYS A 96 8.05 4.81 -2.75
N VAL A 97 8.07 6.07 -3.18
CA VAL A 97 7.53 6.49 -4.48
C VAL A 97 8.71 6.88 -5.34
N GLU A 98 8.98 6.07 -6.35
CA GLU A 98 10.01 6.35 -7.34
C GLU A 98 9.38 6.97 -8.58
N GLN A 99 9.97 8.06 -9.05
CA GLN A 99 9.66 8.63 -10.33
C GLN A 99 10.87 8.39 -11.25
N PRO A 100 10.72 7.60 -12.32
CA PRO A 100 11.83 7.34 -13.23
C PRO A 100 12.27 8.63 -13.92
N ALA A 101 13.54 8.67 -14.35
CA ALA A 101 14.03 9.74 -15.20
C ALA A 101 13.32 9.69 -16.56
N VAL A 102 12.85 10.85 -17.04
CA VAL A 102 12.16 10.96 -18.34
C VAL A 102 12.80 12.08 -19.13
N GLY A 103 13.53 11.73 -20.19
CA GLY A 103 14.28 12.68 -21.00
C GLY A 103 15.32 13.44 -20.17
N LYS A 104 15.18 14.77 -20.07
CA LYS A 104 16.07 15.63 -19.27
C LYS A 104 15.63 15.76 -17.80
N ASN A 105 14.48 15.20 -17.42
CA ASN A 105 14.02 15.26 -16.04
C ASN A 105 14.71 14.16 -15.23
N PRO A 106 15.52 14.50 -14.21
CA PRO A 106 16.13 13.50 -13.36
C PRO A 106 15.04 12.72 -12.61
N GLY A 107 15.28 11.43 -12.39
CA GLY A 107 14.43 10.62 -11.54
C GLY A 107 14.46 11.14 -10.11
N SER A 108 13.42 10.82 -9.33
CA SER A 108 13.37 11.18 -7.92
C SER A 108 12.81 10.04 -7.08
N VAL A 109 13.24 9.99 -5.82
CA VAL A 109 12.71 9.07 -4.82
C VAL A 109 12.12 9.89 -3.70
N ARG A 110 10.86 9.64 -3.36
CA ARG A 110 10.15 10.27 -2.24
C ARG A 110 9.75 9.20 -1.23
N LEU A 111 10.11 9.43 0.03
CA LEU A 111 9.79 8.55 1.14
C LEU A 111 8.66 9.13 1.98
N TYR A 112 7.75 8.27 2.39
CA TYR A 112 6.59 8.63 3.23
C TYR A 112 6.41 7.60 4.34
N PHE A 113 5.60 7.96 5.34
CA PHE A 113 5.18 7.04 6.38
C PHE A 113 3.77 7.35 6.89
N SER A 114 3.18 6.39 7.60
CA SER A 114 1.98 6.59 8.41
C SER A 114 2.20 5.93 9.77
N PRO A 115 2.00 6.64 10.90
CA PRO A 115 2.22 6.09 12.23
C PRO A 115 1.42 4.82 12.52
N THR A 116 0.23 4.73 11.94
CA THR A 116 -0.62 3.54 11.91
C THR A 116 -1.26 3.42 10.51
N ALA A 117 -1.84 2.25 10.19
CA ALA A 117 -2.60 2.09 8.95
C ALA A 117 -3.78 3.09 8.84
N ALA A 118 -4.44 3.44 9.94
CA ALA A 118 -5.53 4.41 9.94
C ALA A 118 -5.06 5.87 9.86
N ALA A 119 -3.81 6.15 10.24
CA ALA A 119 -3.25 7.50 10.22
C ALA A 119 -2.96 7.97 8.77
N PRO A 120 -2.99 9.29 8.50
CA PRO A 120 -2.65 9.85 7.19
C PRO A 120 -1.23 9.50 6.73
N ILE A 121 -1.01 9.51 5.42
CA ILE A 121 0.33 9.45 4.82
C ILE A 121 1.02 10.80 4.99
N GLN A 122 2.26 10.79 5.47
CA GLN A 122 3.09 11.98 5.71
C GLN A 122 4.46 11.83 5.04
N PRO A 123 5.07 12.92 4.54
CA PRO A 123 6.46 12.89 4.07
C PRO A 123 7.40 12.43 5.17
N LEU A 124 8.34 11.53 4.86
CA LEU A 124 9.33 11.03 5.81
C LEU A 124 10.41 12.10 6.05
N THR A 125 10.10 13.05 6.93
CA THR A 125 11.01 14.12 7.35
C THR A 125 11.24 14.02 8.86
N ARG A 126 12.39 14.52 9.33
CA ARG A 126 12.70 14.56 10.77
C ARG A 126 11.63 15.30 11.58
N LEU A 127 11.05 16.37 11.01
CA LEU A 127 9.99 17.13 11.66
C LEU A 127 8.71 16.32 11.76
N ALA A 128 8.25 15.70 10.67
CA ALA A 128 7.03 14.89 10.66
C ALA A 128 7.14 13.69 11.62
N VAL A 129 8.31 13.02 11.68
CA VAL A 129 8.54 11.93 12.63
C VAL A 129 8.48 12.42 14.07
N LYS A 130 9.12 13.56 14.41
CA LYS A 130 9.03 14.14 15.76
C LYS A 130 7.60 14.53 16.14
N GLN A 131 6.82 15.03 15.19
CA GLN A 131 5.41 15.40 15.41
C GLN A 131 4.51 14.19 15.59
N ALA A 132 4.75 13.12 14.83
CA ALA A 132 4.00 11.86 14.93
C ALA A 132 4.33 11.09 16.22
N PHE A 133 5.53 11.25 16.77
CA PHE A 133 6.01 10.55 17.96
C PHE A 133 6.64 11.55 18.96
N PRO A 134 5.81 12.40 19.61
CA PRO A 134 6.30 13.53 20.41
C PRO A 134 6.88 13.11 21.79
N THR A 135 6.50 11.95 22.32
CA THR A 135 6.96 11.46 23.62
C THR A 135 8.19 10.57 23.44
N THR A 136 9.12 10.59 24.40
CA THR A 136 10.42 9.87 24.42
C THR A 136 10.30 8.35 24.23
N THR A 137 10.03 7.93 23.01
CA THR A 137 10.27 6.58 22.47
C THR A 137 11.15 6.71 21.23
N ALA A 138 12.09 7.66 21.25
CA ALA A 138 13.13 7.79 20.22
C ALA A 138 13.99 6.51 20.09
N PHE A 139 13.95 5.64 21.11
CA PHE A 139 14.72 4.40 21.16
C PHE A 139 14.11 3.23 20.36
N MET A 140 12.76 3.07 20.28
CA MET A 140 12.18 1.94 19.51
C MET A 140 12.19 2.16 17.99
N ILE A 141 11.95 3.39 17.53
CA ILE A 141 11.85 3.68 16.09
C ILE A 141 13.23 3.55 15.41
N CYS A 142 14.31 3.95 16.10
CA CYS A 142 15.67 3.83 15.56
C CYS A 142 16.12 2.35 15.46
N SER A 143 15.71 1.48 16.40
CA SER A 143 16.00 0.05 16.31
C SER A 143 15.30 -0.66 15.15
N MET A 144 14.07 -0.27 14.80
CA MET A 144 13.36 -0.87 13.65
C MET A 144 13.98 -0.47 12.31
N LEU A 145 14.40 0.79 12.15
CA LEU A 145 15.05 1.27 10.91
C LEU A 145 16.49 0.76 10.76
N SER A 146 17.16 0.38 11.86
CA SER A 146 18.53 -0.12 11.83
C SER A 146 18.65 -1.65 11.74
N SER A 147 17.58 -2.41 12.03
CA SER A 147 17.73 -3.86 12.27
C SER A 147 17.29 -4.79 11.13
N ARG A 148 16.72 -4.32 10.01
CA ARG A 148 16.52 -5.18 8.83
C ARG A 148 16.80 -4.43 7.54
N ARG A 149 17.62 -5.05 6.69
CA ARG A 149 17.92 -4.64 5.32
C ARG A 149 16.62 -4.42 4.54
N VAL A 150 16.16 -3.18 4.43
CA VAL A 150 15.03 -2.78 3.55
C VAL A 150 15.49 -1.71 2.54
N LEU A 151 16.80 -1.53 2.37
CA LEU A 151 17.38 -0.55 1.44
C LEU A 151 18.53 -1.14 0.59
N THR A 152 18.41 -2.41 0.21
CA THR A 152 19.22 -3.01 -0.88
C THR A 152 18.30 -3.54 -1.94
#